data_AF-A0A931TC66-F1
#
_entry.id   AF-A0A931TC66-F1
#
_cell.length_a   1.000
_cell.length_b   1.000
_cell.length_c   1.000
_cell.angle_alpha   90.00
_cell.angle_beta   90.00
_cell.angle_gamma   90.00
#
_symmetry.space_group_name_H-M   'P 1'
#
loop_
_entity.id
_entity.type
_entity.pdbx_description
1 polymer ?
#
loop_
_entity_poly.entity_id
_entity_poly.type
_entity_poly.pdbx_seq_one_letter_code
_entity_poly.pdbx_strand_id
1 'polypeptide(L)' 'MSQKVSSAYWLHAPSGFVWAVQVVDREILCAAGPLLVSEADADILPYLDYSVRDGAWVREHWTEFVGHEAQKG' A
#
# COMPACT_ATOMS: atom_id res chain seq x y z
N MET A 1 -13.95 -15.79 12.56
CA MET A 1 -14.13 -14.54 11.79
C MET A 1 -13.02 -14.52 10.76
N SER A 2 -13.35 -14.45 9.46
CA SER A 2 -12.33 -14.47 8.40
C SER A 2 -11.74 -13.06 8.25
N GLN A 3 -10.41 -12.93 8.35
CA GLN A 3 -9.72 -11.66 8.12
C GLN A 3 -9.91 -11.23 6.67
N LYS A 4 -10.27 -9.97 6.43
CA LYS A 4 -10.38 -9.45 5.07
C LYS A 4 -9.02 -8.89 4.64
N VAL A 5 -8.39 -9.57 3.70
CA VAL A 5 -7.13 -9.14 3.08
C VAL A 5 -7.45 -8.40 1.78
N SER A 6 -6.89 -7.21 1.60
CA SER A 6 -6.95 -6.45 0.35
C SER A 6 -5.60 -5.85 0.02
N SER A 7 -5.22 -5.89 -1.26
CA SER A 7 -4.01 -5.24 -1.77
C SER A 7 -4.42 -4.13 -2.75
N ALA A 8 -3.75 -2.98 -2.68
CA ALA A 8 -4.00 -1.86 -3.58
C ALA A 8 -2.73 -1.01 -3.77
N TYR A 9 -2.70 -0.21 -4.83
CA TYR A 9 -1.64 0.78 -5.05
C TYR A 9 -2.04 2.13 -4.47
N TRP A 10 -1.17 2.73 -3.67
CA TRP A 10 -1.33 4.07 -3.10
C TRP A 10 -0.22 5.00 -3.63
N LEU A 11 -0.57 6.23 -3.98
CA LEU A 11 0.38 7.23 -4.48
C LEU A 11 0.89 8.09 -3.33
N HIS A 12 2.19 8.09 -3.07
CA HIS A 12 2.81 8.97 -2.09
C HIS A 12 2.97 10.38 -2.67
N ALA A 13 2.06 11.29 -2.33
CA ALA A 13 1.91 12.59 -2.98
C ALA A 13 3.19 13.45 -2.97
N PRO A 14 3.98 13.53 -1.87
CA PRO A 14 5.19 14.34 -1.85
C PRO A 14 6.27 13.84 -2.82
N SER A 15 6.35 12.53 -3.05
CA SER A 15 7.41 11.92 -3.85
C SER A 15 7.01 11.55 -5.28
N GLY A 16 5.71 11.40 -5.55
CA GLY A 16 5.19 10.89 -6.82
C GLY A 16 5.35 9.39 -7.04
N PHE A 17 5.94 8.65 -6.09
CA PHE A 17 6.08 7.20 -6.16
C PHE A 17 4.82 6.47 -5.71
N VAL A 18 4.61 5.29 -6.27
CA VAL A 18 3.52 4.38 -5.92
C VAL A 18 4.04 3.31 -4.95
N TRP A 19 3.19 2.90 -4.03
CA TRP A 19 3.45 1.80 -3.11
C TRP A 19 2.31 0.80 -3.22
N ALA A 20 2.64 -0.48 -3.39
CA ALA A 20 1.67 -1.54 -3.22
C ALA A 20 1.49 -1.78 -1.72
N VAL A 21 0.26 -1.74 -1.23
CA VAL A 21 -0.06 -1.83 0.20
C VAL A 21 -0.99 -3.00 0.41
N GLN A 22 -0.63 -3.89 1.33
CA GLN A 22 -1.50 -4.97 1.79
C GLN A 22 -2.11 -4.59 3.13
N VAL A 23 -3.44 -4.63 3.18
CA VAL A 23 -4.25 -4.26 4.34
C VAL A 23 -5.01 -5.47 4.83
N VAL A 24 -4.97 -5.70 6.14
CA VAL A 24 -5.72 -6.76 6.83
C VAL A 24 -6.54 -6.12 7.92
N ASP A 25 -7.86 -6.31 7.89
CA ASP A 25 -8.78 -5.74 8.89
C ASP A 25 -8.57 -4.23 9.12
N ARG A 26 -8.31 -3.50 8.02
CA ARG A 26 -8.02 -2.04 7.95
C ARG A 26 -6.63 -1.60 8.40
N GLU A 27 -5.81 -2.52 8.88
CA GLU A 27 -4.43 -2.24 9.25
C GLU A 27 -3.48 -2.54 8.09
N ILE A 28 -2.57 -1.61 7.81
CA ILE A 28 -1.48 -1.83 6.86
C ILE A 28 -0.57 -2.91 7.44
N LEU A 29 -0.39 -4.04 6.75
CA LEU A 29 0.47 -5.14 7.21
C LEU A 29 1.89 -4.99 6.66
N CYS A 30 1.98 -4.82 5.34
CA CYS A 30 3.23 -4.72 4.59
C CYS A 30 2.99 -3.88 3.34
N ALA A 31 4.08 -3.40 2.75
CA ALA A 31 4.06 -2.68 1.50
C ALA A 31 5.25 -3.07 0.62
N ALA A 32 5.16 -2.77 -0.67
CA ALA A 32 6.26 -2.90 -1.62
C ALA A 32 6.40 -1.59 -2.39
N GLY A 33 7.60 -1.03 -2.41
CA GLY A 33 7.92 0.23 -3.06
C GLY A 33 9.20 0.86 -2.53
N PRO A 34 9.53 2.09 -2.98
CA PRO A 34 8.80 2.88 -3.96
C PRO A 34 8.84 2.28 -5.37
N LEU A 35 7.72 2.38 -6.09
CA LEU A 35 7.57 1.98 -7.50
C LEU A 35 7.30 3.22 -8.37
N LEU A 36 7.70 3.15 -9.64
CA LEU A 36 7.24 4.09 -10.65
C LEU A 36 5.77 3.82 -10.98
N VAL A 37 5.03 4.87 -11.36
CA VAL A 37 3.62 4.73 -11.82
C VAL A 37 3.51 3.76 -13.00
N SER A 38 4.51 3.72 -13.88
CA SER A 38 4.56 2.79 -15.01
C SER A 38 4.81 1.33 -14.63
N GLU A 39 5.22 1.07 -13.39
CA GLU A 39 5.44 -0.29 -12.86
C GLU A 39 4.21 -0.79 -12.10
N ALA A 40 3.21 0.06 -11.84
CA ALA A 40 1.99 -0.34 -11.17
C ALA A 40 1.07 -1.12 -12.12
N ASP A 41 0.95 -2.43 -11.92
CA ASP A 41 0.12 -3.33 -12.71
C ASP A 41 -0.64 -4.30 -11.79
N ALA A 42 -1.94 -4.44 -12.00
CA ALA A 42 -2.77 -5.35 -11.21
C ALA A 42 -2.32 -6.81 -11.32
N ASP A 43 -1.74 -7.21 -12.45
CA ASP A 43 -1.29 -8.58 -12.69
C ASP A 43 -0.02 -8.92 -11.89
N ILE A 44 0.82 -7.93 -11.57
CA ILE A 44 2.04 -8.14 -10.78
C ILE A 44 1.85 -7.90 -9.29
N LEU A 45 0.77 -7.20 -8.89
CA LEU A 45 0.47 -6.83 -7.52
C LEU A 45 0.63 -7.99 -6.50
N PRO A 46 0.18 -9.24 -6.77
CA PRO A 46 0.35 -10.36 -5.82
C PRO A 46 1.79 -10.87 -5.69
N TYR A 47 2.68 -10.51 -6.61
CA TYR A 47 4.04 -11.04 -6.74
C TYR A 47 5.14 -10.05 -6.34
N LEU A 48 4.76 -8.85 -5.89
CA LEU A 48 5.71 -7.85 -5.42
C LEU A 48 6.40 -8.31 -4.12
N ASP A 49 7.60 -7.81 -3.89
CA ASP A 49 8.39 -8.11 -2.69
C ASP A 49 7.89 -7.28 -1.50
N TYR A 50 6.83 -7.76 -0.84
CA TYR A 50 6.22 -7.08 0.29
C TYR A 50 7.09 -7.17 1.55
N SER A 51 7.30 -6.01 2.16
CA SER A 51 8.11 -5.84 3.37
C SER A 51 7.29 -5.23 4.50
N VAL A 52 7.42 -5.79 5.70
CA VAL A 52 6.80 -5.25 6.92
C VAL A 52 7.42 -3.89 7.29
N ARG A 53 8.72 -3.71 7.03
CA ARG A 53 9.41 -2.44 7.27
C ARG A 53 8.80 -1.33 6.43
N ASP A 54 8.54 -1.62 5.16
CA ASP A 54 7.94 -0.68 4.22
C ASP A 54 6.47 -0.41 4.58
N GLY A 55 5.73 -1.44 5.00
CA GLY A 55 4.39 -1.26 5.55
C GLY A 55 4.36 -0.37 6.78
N ALA A 56 5.34 -0.47 7.68
CA ALA A 56 5.46 0.41 8.84
C ALA A 56 5.70 1.86 8.43
N TRP A 57 6.57 2.09 7.45
CA TRP A 57 6.82 3.43 6.91
C TRP A 57 5.56 4.02 6.25
N VAL A 58 4.86 3.25 5.42
CA VAL A 58 3.57 3.68 4.83
C VAL A 58 2.55 3.98 5.92
N ARG A 59 2.52 3.21 7.02
CA ARG A 59 1.63 3.46 8.16
C ARG A 59 1.98 4.75 8.90
N GLU A 60 3.27 5.09 9.05
CA GLU A 60 3.70 6.34 9.69
C GLU A 60 3.35 7.57 8.84
N HIS A 61 3.40 7.43 7.51
CA HIS A 61 3.17 8.52 6.55
C HIS A 61 1.81 8.44 5.83
N TRP A 62 0.86 7.66 6.33
CA TRP A 62 -0.37 7.31 5.59
C TRP A 62 -1.18 8.52 5.11
N THR A 63 -1.13 9.64 5.83
CA THR A 63 -1.81 10.90 5.45
C THR A 63 -1.22 11.57 4.20
N GLU A 64 -0.03 11.17 3.79
CA GLU A 64 0.68 11.65 2.61
C GLU A 64 0.33 10.83 1.35
N PHE A 65 -0.49 9.77 1.50
CA PHE A 65 -0.90 8.90 0.41
C PHE A 65 -2.28 9.22 -0.15
N VAL A 66 -2.42 9.11 -1.47
CA VAL A 66 -3.68 9.22 -2.21
C VAL A 66 -4.08 7.83 -2.70
N GLY A 67 -5.40 7.55 -2.73
CA GLY A 67 -5.93 6.25 -3.18
C GLY A 67 -6.06 5.21 -2.07
N HIS A 68 -5.68 5.54 -0.83
CA HIS A 68 -6.28 4.89 0.33
C HIS A 68 -7.78 5.24 0.28
N GLU A 69 -8.69 4.30 0.07
CA GLU A 69 -10.09 4.65 0.30
C GLU A 69 -10.18 5.06 1.77
N ALA A 70 -10.59 6.29 2.04
CA ALA A 70 -10.61 6.88 3.36
C ALA A 70 -11.53 6.05 4.27
N GLN A 71 -11.00 4.99 4.87
CA GLN A 71 -11.68 4.20 5.89
C GLN A 71 -11.53 4.94 7.21
N LYS A 72 -12.24 6.07 7.32
CA LYS A 72 -12.68 6.57 8.63
C LYS A 72 -13.60 5.50 9.22
N GLY A 73 -13.07 4.72 10.16
CA GLY A 73 -13.83 4.11 11.24
C GLY A 73 -13.63 4.96 12.48
#